data_AF-A0A959T9K7-F1
#
_entry.id   AF-A0A959T9K7-F1
#
_cell.length_a   1.000
_cell.length_b   1.000
_cell.length_c   1.000
_cell.angle_alpha   90.00
_cell.angle_beta   90.00
_cell.angle_gamma   90.00
#
_symmetry.space_group_name_H-M   'P 1'
#
loop_
_entity.id
_entity.type
_entity.pdbx_description
1 polymer ?
#
loop_
_entity_poly.entity_id
_entity_poly.type
_entity_poly.pdbx_seq_one_letter_code
_entity_poly.pdbx_strand_id
1 'polypeptide(L)'
;MKNLIDTIRNIWRIEELRKRILITLGLLLVYRIGSFIVLPGVDSARLASSATGSGGLVELLSIFTGGAFTRASIFALGIMPYISASIIVQLMGIAVPAVQKMQREESGRRRLNQWTRYLTILICVFQAPSYIYAT
;
A
#
# COMPACT_ATOMS: atom_id res chain seq x y z
N MET A 1 18.58 22.32 -19.45
CA MET A 1 17.11 22.16 -19.52
C MET A 1 16.62 21.46 -20.80
N LYS A 2 17.24 21.64 -21.97
CA LYS A 2 16.86 20.94 -23.23
C LYS A 2 16.84 19.41 -23.09
N ASN A 3 17.84 18.85 -22.41
CA ASN A 3 17.96 17.39 -22.19
C ASN A 3 16.77 16.75 -21.43
N LEU A 4 16.10 17.44 -20.51
CA LEU A 4 14.93 16.90 -19.80
C LEU A 4 13.71 16.84 -20.72
N ILE A 5 13.51 17.87 -21.53
CA ILE A 5 12.41 17.95 -22.51
C ILE A 5 12.61 16.88 -23.59
N ASP A 6 13.83 16.69 -24.06
CA ASP A 6 14.17 15.63 -25.02
C ASP A 6 13.95 14.23 -24.43
N THR A 7 14.25 14.04 -23.14
CA THR A 7 13.98 12.77 -22.44
C THR A 7 12.48 12.48 -22.35
N ILE A 8 11.66 13.48 -21.97
CA ILE A 8 10.19 13.34 -21.92
C ILE A 8 9.62 13.08 -23.33
N ARG A 9 10.15 13.75 -24.35
CA ARG A 9 9.76 13.53 -25.75
C ARG A 9 10.13 12.13 -26.23
N ASN A 10 11.30 11.61 -25.85
CA ASN A 10 11.73 10.27 -26.19
C ASN A 10 10.90 9.18 -25.48
N ILE A 11 10.50 9.41 -24.23
CA ILE A 11 9.58 8.53 -23.49
C ILE A 11 8.24 8.38 -24.24
N TRP A 12 7.72 9.47 -24.80
CA TRP A 12 6.48 9.45 -25.59
C TRP A 12 6.64 8.85 -26.99
N ARG A 13 7.87 8.85 -27.52
CA ARG A 13 8.20 8.31 -28.84
C ARG A 13 8.37 6.79 -28.82
N ILE A 14 8.76 6.21 -27.69
CA ILE A 14 8.90 4.77 -27.51
C ILE A 14 7.55 4.18 -27.09
N GLU A 15 6.94 3.40 -27.97
CA GLU A 15 5.60 2.85 -27.76
C GLU A 15 5.49 1.98 -26.50
N GLU A 16 6.52 1.20 -26.19
CA GLU A 16 6.57 0.36 -24.99
C GLU A 16 6.56 1.19 -23.70
N LEU A 17 7.31 2.31 -23.65
CA LEU A 17 7.35 3.20 -22.49
C LEU A 17 6.01 3.92 -22.32
N ARG A 18 5.44 4.46 -23.40
CA ARG A 18 4.11 5.08 -23.38
C ARG A 18 3.06 4.11 -22.83
N LYS A 19 3.07 2.86 -23.30
CA LYS A 19 2.12 1.82 -22.84
C LYS A 19 2.27 1.53 -21.36
N ARG A 20 3.49 1.36 -20.85
CA ARG A 20 3.75 1.13 -19.41
C ARG A 20 3.26 2.31 -18.56
N ILE A 21 3.53 3.55 -18.97
CA ILE A 21 3.08 4.76 -18.26
C ILE A 21 1.55 4.84 -18.23
N LEU A 22 0.88 4.61 -19.36
CA LEU A 22 -0.57 4.60 -19.44
C LEU A 22 -1.20 3.53 -18.55
N ILE A 23 -0.62 2.32 -18.50
CA ILE A 23 -1.07 1.26 -17.60
C ILE A 23 -0.92 1.68 -16.14
N THR A 24 0.23 2.22 -15.74
CA THR A 24 0.45 2.68 -14.36
C THR A 24 -0.52 3.79 -13.98
N LEU A 25 -0.71 4.79 -14.84
CA LEU A 25 -1.68 5.87 -14.61
C LEU A 25 -3.12 5.34 -14.54
N GLY A 26 -3.48 4.37 -15.38
CA GLY A 26 -4.77 3.69 -15.33
C GLY A 26 -5.00 2.96 -14.01
N LEU A 27 -4.01 2.21 -13.52
CA LEU A 27 -4.08 1.53 -12.22
C LEU A 27 -4.22 2.52 -11.05
N LEU A 28 -3.49 3.65 -11.09
CA LEU A 28 -3.63 4.71 -10.10
C LEU A 28 -5.03 5.34 -10.12
N LEU A 29 -5.62 5.50 -11.30
CA LEU A 29 -6.98 6.02 -11.45
C LEU A 29 -8.00 5.05 -10.84
N VAL A 30 -7.86 3.74 -11.08
CA VAL A 30 -8.71 2.71 -10.46
C VAL A 30 -8.58 2.73 -8.93
N TYR A 31 -7.36 2.80 -8.41
CA TYR A 31 -7.12 2.95 -6.97
C TYR A 31 -7.81 4.21 -6.43
N ARG A 32 -7.68 5.33 -7.16
CA ARG A 32 -8.28 6.60 -6.77
C ARG A 32 -9.80 6.48 -6.71
N ILE A 33 -10.47 5.94 -7.74
CA ILE A 33 -11.91 5.70 -7.72
C ILE A 33 -12.32 4.82 -6.54
N GLY A 34 -11.62 3.71 -6.29
CA GLY A 34 -11.96 2.82 -5.19
C GLY A 34 -11.78 3.45 -3.80
N SER A 35 -10.86 4.42 -3.65
CA SER A 35 -10.74 5.20 -2.41
C SER A 35 -11.93 6.15 -2.13
N PHE A 36 -12.81 6.38 -3.12
CA PHE A 36 -14.10 7.06 -2.92
C PHE A 36 -15.24 6.11 -2.56
N ILE A 37 -15.05 4.80 -2.69
CA ILE A 37 -16.08 3.81 -2.33
C ILE A 37 -15.99 3.56 -0.83
N VAL A 38 -16.93 4.14 -0.08
CA VAL A 38 -17.05 4.01 1.37
C VAL A 38 -17.62 2.63 1.71
N LEU A 39 -17.13 2.03 2.80
CA LEU A 39 -17.67 0.79 3.35
C LEU A 39 -19.10 1.02 3.87
N PRO A 40 -20.08 0.19 3.46
CA PRO A 40 -21.44 0.30 3.96
C PRO A 40 -21.49 -0.06 5.45
N GLY A 41 -22.15 0.78 6.26
CA GLY A 41 -22.30 0.56 7.70
C GLY A 41 -21.24 1.22 8.58
N VAL A 42 -20.38 2.07 8.02
CA VAL A 42 -19.33 2.79 8.75
C VAL A 42 -19.62 4.29 8.82
N ASP A 43 -19.49 4.91 10.00
CA ASP A 43 -19.77 6.32 10.20
C ASP A 43 -18.49 7.16 10.08
N SER A 44 -18.22 7.64 8.86
CA SER A 44 -17.06 8.52 8.57
C SER A 44 -17.01 9.80 9.43
N ALA A 45 -18.13 10.25 10.01
CA ALA A 45 -18.15 11.41 10.89
C ALA A 45 -17.52 11.12 12.26
N ARG A 46 -17.60 9.88 12.74
CA ARG A 46 -16.96 9.46 14.00
C ARG A 46 -15.44 9.48 13.87
N LEU A 47 -14.89 8.98 12.77
CA LEU A 47 -13.45 9.02 12.50
C LEU A 47 -12.89 10.45 12.38
N ALA A 48 -13.66 11.35 11.78
CA ALA A 48 -13.30 12.77 11.68
C ALA A 48 -13.29 13.45 13.06
N SER A 49 -14.22 13.09 13.96
CA SER A 49 -14.28 13.64 15.31
C SER A 49 -13.20 13.13 16.27
N SER A 50 -12.67 11.91 16.03
CA SER A 50 -11.52 11.36 16.79
C SER A 50 -10.19 12.05 16.44
N ALA A 51 -10.09 12.66 15.26
CA ALA A 51 -8.89 13.37 14.79
C ALA A 51 -8.64 14.69 15.54
N THR A 52 -9.67 15.29 16.16
CA THR A 52 -9.56 16.56 16.89
C THR A 52 -8.76 16.49 18.19
N GLY A 53 -8.54 15.29 18.77
CA GLY A 53 -7.76 15.10 20.00
C GLY A 53 -6.45 14.31 19.84
N SER A 54 -6.24 13.66 18.70
CA SER A 54 -5.11 12.73 18.44
C SER A 54 -4.49 12.92 17.03
N GLY A 55 -4.68 14.10 16.44
CA GLY A 55 -4.54 14.38 15.01
C GLY A 55 -3.22 13.94 14.36
N GLY A 56 -2.09 14.02 15.06
CA GLY A 56 -0.79 13.75 14.45
C GLY A 56 -0.63 12.33 13.86
N LEU A 57 -1.08 11.29 14.58
CA LEU A 57 -0.91 9.91 14.11
C LEU A 57 -1.96 9.54 13.06
N VAL A 58 -3.21 9.95 13.27
CA VAL A 58 -4.32 9.68 12.33
C VAL A 58 -4.08 10.40 11.00
N GLU A 59 -3.55 11.63 11.04
CA GLU A 59 -3.19 12.38 9.85
C GLU A 59 -2.04 11.72 9.07
N LEU A 60 -0.99 11.26 9.76
CA LEU A 60 0.07 10.46 9.13
C LEU A 60 -0.50 9.21 8.45
N LEU A 61 -1.36 8.46 9.14
CA LEU A 61 -2.04 7.29 8.56
C LEU A 61 -2.88 7.67 7.33
N SER A 62 -3.54 8.83 7.36
CA SER A 62 -4.31 9.32 6.21
C SER A 62 -3.44 9.67 5.00
N ILE A 63 -2.24 10.22 5.22
CA ILE A 63 -1.28 10.54 4.15
C ILE A 63 -0.78 9.26 3.48
N PHE A 64 -0.41 8.25 4.27
CA PHE A 64 0.06 6.95 3.75
C PHE A 64 -1.03 6.17 3.00
N THR A 65 -2.30 6.45 3.24
CA THR A 65 -3.45 5.81 2.56
C THR A 65 -4.06 6.69 1.47
N GLY A 66 -3.55 7.92 1.27
CA GLY A 66 -4.07 8.86 0.28
C GLY A 66 -5.46 9.44 0.61
N GLY A 67 -5.81 9.48 1.90
CA GLY A 67 -7.11 9.90 2.43
C GLY A 67 -8.17 8.79 2.44
N ALA A 68 -7.79 7.56 2.12
CA ALA A 68 -8.70 6.42 2.10
C ALA A 68 -9.13 5.98 3.52
N PHE A 69 -8.25 6.16 4.51
CA PHE A 69 -8.51 5.81 5.92
C PHE A 69 -9.56 6.71 6.56
N THR A 70 -9.41 8.03 6.43
CA THR A 70 -10.33 9.04 7.00
C THR A 70 -11.73 9.00 6.40
N ARG A 71 -11.86 8.44 5.19
CA ARG A 71 -13.12 8.32 4.45
C ARG A 71 -13.78 6.95 4.57
N ALA A 72 -13.27 6.09 5.44
CA ALA A 72 -13.80 4.76 5.64
C ALA A 72 -13.93 3.92 4.34
N SER A 73 -12.99 4.06 3.41
CA SER A 73 -13.11 3.40 2.10
C SER A 73 -12.75 1.91 2.14
N ILE A 74 -13.16 1.15 1.11
CA ILE A 74 -12.75 -0.25 0.94
C ILE A 74 -11.21 -0.39 0.89
N PHE A 75 -10.51 0.65 0.46
CA PHE A 75 -9.05 0.74 0.46
C PHE A 75 -8.48 1.50 1.67
N ALA A 76 -9.20 1.56 2.79
CA ALA A 76 -8.80 2.35 3.95
C ALA A 76 -7.40 2.03 4.50
N LEU A 77 -7.01 0.75 4.52
CA LEU A 77 -5.66 0.33 4.94
C LEU A 77 -4.63 0.42 3.80
N GLY A 78 -5.07 0.58 2.56
CA GLY A 78 -4.22 0.71 1.38
C GLY A 78 -3.18 -0.41 1.27
N ILE A 79 -1.93 -0.02 1.05
CA ILE A 79 -0.78 -0.93 0.95
C ILE A 79 -0.09 -1.19 2.31
N MET A 80 -0.54 -0.56 3.41
CA MET A 80 0.13 -0.66 4.72
C MET A 80 0.27 -2.10 5.24
N PRO A 81 -0.74 -2.98 5.17
CA PRO A 81 -0.60 -4.35 5.66
C PRO A 81 0.52 -5.11 4.93
N TYR A 82 0.74 -4.81 3.65
CA TYR A 82 1.83 -5.39 2.87
C TYR A 82 3.19 -4.82 3.27
N ILE A 83 3.28 -3.50 3.48
CA ILE A 83 4.50 -2.85 3.98
C ILE A 83 4.89 -3.46 5.33
N SER A 84 3.96 -3.55 6.28
CA SER A 84 4.21 -4.15 7.59
C SER A 84 4.64 -5.62 7.50
N ALA A 85 3.98 -6.43 6.67
CA ALA A 85 4.39 -7.82 6.44
C ALA A 85 5.82 -7.92 5.87
N SER A 86 6.17 -7.05 4.93
CA SER A 86 7.51 -7.03 4.33
C SER A 86 8.60 -6.69 5.33
N ILE A 87 8.32 -5.76 6.26
CA ILE A 87 9.23 -5.41 7.36
C ILE A 87 9.42 -6.61 8.29
N ILE A 88 8.35 -7.33 8.64
CA ILE A 88 8.44 -8.53 9.48
C ILE A 88 9.34 -9.59 8.82
N VAL A 89 9.15 -9.85 7.53
CA VAL A 89 9.97 -10.82 6.78
C VAL A 89 11.43 -10.35 6.65
N GLN A 90 11.67 -9.05 6.48
CA GLN A 90 13.02 -8.48 6.48
C GLN A 90 13.70 -8.64 7.84
N LEU A 91 13.01 -8.32 8.93
CA LEU A 91 13.50 -8.51 10.30
C LEU A 91 13.76 -9.99 10.61
N MET A 92 12.89 -10.89 10.16
CA MET A 92 13.10 -12.33 10.27
C MET A 92 14.35 -12.80 9.52
N GLY A 93 14.68 -12.15 8.39
CA GLY A 93 15.93 -12.41 7.66
C GLY A 93 17.19 -12.00 8.41
N ILE A 94 17.09 -11.04 9.34
CA ILE A 94 18.20 -10.64 10.21
C ILE A 94 18.29 -11.60 11.41
N ALA A 95 17.14 -11.97 11.99
CA ALA A 95 17.09 -12.80 13.18
C ALA A 95 17.33 -14.31 12.92
N VAL A 96 16.97 -14.81 11.73
CA VAL A 96 17.02 -16.24 11.39
C VAL A 96 18.01 -16.48 10.24
N PRO A 97 19.15 -17.15 10.48
CA PRO A 97 20.19 -17.36 9.46
C PRO A 97 19.71 -18.21 8.27
N ALA A 98 18.73 -19.10 8.47
CA ALA A 98 18.10 -19.84 7.38
C ALA A 98 17.34 -18.91 6.40
N VAL A 99 16.65 -17.90 6.93
CA VAL A 99 15.94 -16.90 6.12
C VAL A 99 16.94 -15.98 5.41
N GLN A 100 18.03 -15.61 6.08
CA GLN A 100 19.14 -14.87 5.48
C GLN A 100 19.75 -15.62 4.29
N LYS A 101 19.92 -16.95 4.39
CA LYS A 101 20.43 -17.78 3.29
C LYS A 101 19.44 -17.80 2.12
N MET A 102 18.14 -17.94 2.39
CA MET A 102 17.09 -17.85 1.36
C MET A 102 17.04 -16.49 0.66
N GLN A 103 17.39 -15.39 1.33
CA GLN A 103 17.46 -14.07 0.70
C GLN A 103 18.60 -13.93 -0.34
N ARG A 104 19.63 -14.78 -0.25
CA ARG A 104 20.78 -14.79 -1.17
C ARG A 104 20.50 -15.55 -2.46
N GLU A 105 19.53 -16.48 -2.45
CA GLU A 105 19.14 -17.27 -3.61
C GLU A 105 17.92 -16.65 -4.33
N GLU A 106 17.90 -16.66 -5.66
CA GLU A 106 16.79 -16.08 -6.42
C GLU A 106 15.47 -16.84 -6.20
N SER A 107 15.55 -18.16 -6.06
CA SER A 107 14.43 -19.03 -5.69
C SER A 107 13.90 -18.72 -4.28
N GLY A 108 14.82 -18.51 -3.32
CA GLY A 108 14.49 -18.16 -1.94
C GLY A 108 13.85 -16.77 -1.83
N ARG A 109 14.30 -15.78 -2.61
CA ARG A 109 13.66 -14.46 -2.71
C ARG A 109 12.21 -14.56 -3.18
N ARG A 110 11.92 -15.38 -4.20
CA ARG A 110 10.55 -15.62 -4.66
C ARG A 110 9.69 -16.25 -3.56
N ARG A 111 10.24 -17.19 -2.81
CA ARG A 111 9.56 -17.86 -1.69
C ARG A 111 9.26 -16.89 -0.53
N LEU A 112 10.20 -16.00 -0.21
CA LEU A 112 10.00 -14.94 0.79
C LEU A 112 8.95 -13.92 0.37
N ASN A 113 8.89 -13.58 -0.92
CA ASN A 113 7.80 -12.73 -1.44
C ASN A 113 6.44 -13.42 -1.31
N GLN A 114 6.36 -14.73 -1.55
CA GLN A 114 5.12 -15.49 -1.33
C GLN A 114 4.74 -15.49 0.16
N TRP A 115 5.69 -15.75 1.06
CA TRP A 115 5.45 -15.69 2.51
C TRP A 115 4.98 -14.31 2.95
N THR A 116 5.58 -13.25 2.42
CA THR A 116 5.17 -11.88 2.69
C THR A 116 3.70 -11.68 2.29
N ARG A 117 3.29 -12.15 1.11
CA ARG A 117 1.89 -12.07 0.65
C ARG A 117 0.93 -12.85 1.55
N TYR A 118 1.29 -14.06 1.96
CA TYR A 118 0.46 -14.85 2.89
C TYR A 118 0.36 -14.19 4.26
N LEU A 119 1.47 -13.64 4.76
CA LEU A 119 1.51 -12.91 6.02
C LEU A 119 0.64 -11.65 5.95
N THR A 120 0.65 -10.94 4.82
CA THR A 120 -0.25 -9.79 4.60
C THR A 120 -1.71 -10.19 4.73
N ILE A 121 -2.14 -11.30 4.11
CA ILE A 121 -3.52 -11.78 4.20
C ILE A 121 -3.87 -12.08 5.67
N LEU A 122 -2.97 -12.76 6.38
CA LEU A 122 -3.15 -13.07 7.80
C LEU A 122 -3.30 -11.80 8.65
N ILE A 123 -2.42 -10.80 8.45
CA ILE A 123 -2.50 -9.50 9.12
C ILE A 123 -3.83 -8.81 8.81
N CYS A 124 -4.28 -8.82 7.55
CA CYS A 124 -5.56 -8.22 7.18
C CYS A 124 -6.75 -8.91 7.87
N VAL A 125 -6.73 -10.24 8.03
CA VAL A 125 -7.78 -10.96 8.76
C VAL A 125 -7.86 -10.51 10.22
N PHE A 126 -6.72 -10.20 10.85
CA PHE A 126 -6.71 -9.66 12.22
C PHE A 126 -7.02 -8.16 12.29
N GLN A 127 -6.63 -7.37 11.28
CA GLN A 127 -6.84 -5.92 11.26
C GLN A 127 -8.25 -5.52 10.82
N ALA A 128 -8.92 -6.28 9.96
CA ALA A 128 -10.23 -5.93 9.42
C ALA A 128 -11.33 -5.82 10.50
N PRO A 129 -11.46 -6.73 11.48
CA PRO A 129 -12.43 -6.58 12.57
C PRO A 129 -12.15 -5.35 13.43
N SER A 130 -10.88 -5.11 13.77
CA SER A 130 -10.44 -3.93 14.53
C SER A 130 -10.76 -2.64 13.80
N TYR A 131 -10.61 -2.64 12.47
CA TYR A 131 -10.97 -1.51 11.63
C TYR A 131 -12.48 -1.25 11.65
N ILE A 132 -13.31 -2.28 11.45
CA ILE A 132 -14.78 -2.13 11.47
C ILE A 132 -15.28 -1.70 12.85
N TYR A 133 -14.66 -2.16 13.94
CA TYR A 133 -15.04 -1.74 15.29
C TYR A 133 -14.60 -0.31 15.63
N ALA A 134 -13.46 0.13 15.10
CA ALA A 134 -12.90 1.45 15.36
C ALA A 134 -13.53 2.57 14.50
N THR A 135 -14.23 2.21 13.42
CA THR A 135 -14.80 3.16 12.44
C THR A 135 -16.32 3.21 12.54
#